data_AF-A0A060CEB1-F1
#
_entry.id   AF-A0A060CEB1-F1
#
_cell.length_a   1.000
_cell.length_b   1.000
_cell.length_c   1.000
_cell.angle_alpha   90.00
_cell.angle_beta   90.00
_cell.angle_gamma   90.00
#
_symmetry.space_group_name_H-M   'P 1'
#
loop_
_entity.id
_entity.type
_entity.pdbx_description
1 polymer ?
#
loop_
_entity_poly.entity_id
_entity_poly.type
_entity_poly.pdbx_seq_one_letter_code
_entity_poly.pdbx_strand_id
1 'polypeptide(L)'
;MKAGAHAFTEVPMAYTMKDLWEIIDTSEATGRHCMMMENVNYGREELVYLNMVRQGVIGELLHGEAAYIHELRRPGWRTAIPPVPGAPSNTPNATATSIPPTASAPSPNT
;
A
#
# COMPACT_ATOMS: atom_id res chain seq x y z
N MET A 1 7.63 -14.07 3.81
CA MET A 1 7.87 -14.63 5.16
C MET A 1 8.06 -16.15 5.15
N LYS A 2 7.07 -16.97 4.76
CA LYS A 2 7.21 -18.45 4.71
C LYS A 2 8.39 -18.92 3.84
N ALA A 3 8.74 -18.19 2.79
CA ALA A 3 9.92 -18.42 1.95
C ALA A 3 11.24 -17.86 2.53
N GLY A 4 11.30 -17.49 3.80
CA GLY A 4 12.50 -16.97 4.47
C GLY A 4 12.81 -15.48 4.22
N ALA A 5 12.08 -14.80 3.34
CA ALA A 5 12.26 -13.36 3.10
C ALA A 5 11.41 -12.48 4.03
N HIS A 6 11.96 -11.32 4.39
CA HIS A 6 11.23 -10.20 4.99
C HIS A 6 10.12 -9.70 4.06
N ALA A 7 9.04 -9.18 4.61
CA ALA A 7 7.91 -8.67 3.87
C ALA A 7 7.69 -7.19 4.16
N PHE A 8 7.59 -6.40 3.11
CA PHE A 8 7.15 -5.01 3.16
C PHE A 8 5.87 -4.92 2.34
N THR A 9 4.78 -4.49 2.95
CA THR A 9 3.45 -4.45 2.31
C THR A 9 3.02 -3.00 2.12
N GLU A 10 2.46 -2.70 0.95
CA GLU A 10 1.74 -1.44 0.73
C GLU A 10 0.50 -1.34 1.62
N VAL A 11 -0.09 -0.13 1.67
CA VAL A 11 -1.33 0.12 2.40
C VAL A 11 -2.56 -0.31 1.57
N PRO A 12 -3.59 -0.95 2.18
CA PRO A 12 -3.63 -1.49 3.54
C PRO A 12 -2.96 -2.87 3.65
N MET A 13 -2.44 -3.20 4.84
CA MET A 13 -1.74 -4.48 5.10
C MET A 13 -2.63 -5.73 4.89
N ALA A 14 -3.91 -5.66 5.24
CA ALA A 14 -4.89 -6.72 5.01
C ALA A 14 -6.33 -6.18 5.07
N TYR A 15 -7.30 -6.99 4.63
CA TYR A 15 -8.73 -6.61 4.58
C TYR A 15 -9.60 -7.31 5.62
N THR A 16 -9.11 -8.38 6.25
CA THR A 16 -9.85 -9.11 7.29
C THR A 16 -9.01 -9.29 8.55
N MET A 17 -9.68 -9.39 9.70
CA MET A 17 -9.01 -9.66 10.98
C MET A 17 -8.26 -10.99 10.98
N LYS A 18 -8.79 -12.00 10.29
CA LYS A 18 -8.14 -13.31 10.18
C LYS A 18 -6.80 -13.20 9.46
N ASP A 19 -6.75 -12.44 8.38
CA ASP A 19 -5.52 -12.26 7.61
C ASP A 19 -4.46 -11.47 8.41
N LEU A 20 -4.88 -10.48 9.19
CA LEU A 20 -3.97 -9.75 10.11
C LEU A 20 -3.33 -10.69 11.13
N TRP A 21 -4.12 -11.59 11.74
CA TRP A 21 -3.59 -12.59 12.67
C TRP A 21 -2.64 -13.56 11.99
N GLU A 22 -2.95 -14.04 10.78
CA GLU A 22 -2.03 -14.92 10.05
C GLU A 22 -0.69 -14.22 9.73
N ILE A 23 -0.70 -12.93 9.45
CA ILE A 23 0.53 -12.14 9.24
C ILE A 23 1.37 -12.09 10.51
N ILE A 24 0.75 -11.82 11.66
CA ILE A 24 1.43 -11.79 12.97
C ILE A 24 2.03 -13.17 13.27
N ASP A 25 1.21 -14.23 13.23
CA ASP A 25 1.63 -15.60 13.52
C ASP A 25 2.78 -16.04 12.60
N THR A 26 2.69 -15.70 11.31
CA THR A 26 3.74 -16.03 10.34
C THR A 26 5.03 -15.24 10.61
N SER A 27 4.93 -13.97 10.97
CA SER A 27 6.09 -13.13 11.31
C SER A 27 6.83 -13.68 12.54
N GLU A 28 6.09 -14.01 13.60
CA GLU A 28 6.64 -14.58 14.84
C GLU A 28 7.25 -15.97 14.61
N ALA A 29 6.55 -16.86 13.88
CA ALA A 29 7.04 -18.21 13.61
C ALA A 29 8.28 -18.24 12.70
N THR A 30 8.38 -17.31 11.75
CA THR A 30 9.50 -17.27 10.78
C THR A 30 10.65 -16.36 11.22
N GLY A 31 10.44 -15.51 12.25
CA GLY A 31 11.41 -14.51 12.68
C GLY A 31 11.71 -13.45 11.61
N ARG A 32 10.79 -13.22 10.66
CA ARG A 32 10.98 -12.28 9.55
C ARG A 32 10.16 -11.03 9.77
N HIS A 33 10.82 -9.87 9.67
CA HIS A 33 10.15 -8.58 9.66
C HIS A 33 9.01 -8.53 8.63
N CYS A 34 7.87 -8.05 9.10
CA CYS A 34 6.72 -7.64 8.31
C CYS A 34 6.43 -6.17 8.63
N MET A 35 6.53 -5.28 7.65
CA MET A 35 6.29 -3.84 7.84
C MET A 35 5.27 -3.31 6.84
N MET A 36 4.25 -2.61 7.34
CA MET A 36 3.37 -1.79 6.51
C MET A 36 4.12 -0.51 6.13
N MET A 37 4.20 -0.21 4.84
CA MET A 37 4.90 0.96 4.32
C MET A 37 4.03 2.21 4.41
N GLU A 38 3.65 2.60 5.63
CA GLU A 38 2.94 3.86 5.87
C GLU A 38 3.92 5.04 5.71
N ASN A 39 3.89 5.65 4.52
CA ASN A 39 4.84 6.68 4.13
C ASN A 39 4.55 8.04 4.78
N VAL A 40 3.29 8.35 5.10
CA VAL A 40 2.90 9.64 5.70
C VAL A 40 3.58 9.85 7.05
N ASN A 41 3.79 8.77 7.82
CA ASN A 41 4.51 8.83 9.10
C ASN A 41 5.95 9.36 8.99
N TYR A 42 6.54 9.34 7.79
CA TYR A 42 7.89 9.83 7.50
C TYR A 42 7.90 11.20 6.81
N GLY A 43 6.73 11.85 6.69
CA GLY A 43 6.63 13.22 6.24
C GLY A 43 7.27 14.21 7.22
N ARG A 44 7.60 15.39 6.71
CA ARG A 44 8.32 16.41 7.49
C ARG A 44 7.48 16.90 8.69
N GLU A 45 6.19 17.14 8.47
CA GLU A 45 5.30 17.69 9.49
C GLU A 45 5.03 16.65 10.58
N GLU A 46 4.79 15.42 10.19
CA GLU A 46 4.54 14.28 11.07
C GLU A 46 5.73 13.99 11.97
N LEU A 47 6.95 13.98 11.41
CA LEU A 47 8.17 13.80 12.19
C LEU A 47 8.47 14.99 13.13
N VAL A 48 8.14 16.22 12.73
CA VAL A 48 8.25 17.41 13.60
C VAL A 48 7.28 17.29 14.78
N TYR A 49 6.02 16.94 14.53
CA TYR A 49 5.04 16.77 15.60
C TYR A 49 5.40 15.61 16.52
N LEU A 50 5.85 14.48 15.98
CA LEU A 50 6.37 13.37 16.79
C LEU A 50 7.52 13.80 17.70
N ASN A 51 8.44 14.62 17.20
CA ASN A 51 9.55 15.14 17.98
C ASN A 51 9.07 16.09 19.10
N MET A 52 8.11 16.98 18.80
CA MET A 52 7.51 17.88 19.79
C MET A 52 6.77 17.13 20.90
N VAL A 53 6.03 16.07 20.54
CA VAL A 53 5.36 15.17 21.50
C VAL A 53 6.40 14.56 22.45
N ARG A 54 7.50 14.02 21.92
CA ARG A 54 8.56 13.40 22.72
C ARG A 54 9.30 14.39 23.62
N GLN A 55 9.37 15.66 23.23
CA GLN A 55 9.94 16.74 24.04
C GLN A 55 8.93 17.34 25.04
N GLY A 56 7.69 16.85 25.07
CA GLY A 56 6.65 17.34 25.99
C GLY A 56 6.13 18.74 25.67
N VAL A 57 6.38 19.26 24.47
CA VAL A 57 6.01 20.64 24.08
C VAL A 57 4.50 20.86 24.12
N ILE A 58 3.73 19.80 23.85
CA ILE A 58 2.26 19.81 23.80
C ILE A 58 1.60 19.33 25.11
N GLY A 59 2.39 18.92 26.11
CA GLY A 59 1.88 18.33 27.36
C GLY A 59 1.29 16.93 27.17
N GLU A 60 0.14 16.68 27.80
CA GLU A 60 -0.56 15.40 27.73
C GLU A 60 -1.43 15.32 26.46
N LEU A 61 -1.31 14.22 25.72
CA LEU A 61 -2.14 13.95 24.55
C LEU A 61 -3.57 13.59 24.97
N LEU A 62 -4.55 14.37 24.53
CA LEU A 62 -5.96 14.17 24.88
C LEU A 62 -6.80 13.64 23.71
N HIS A 63 -6.51 14.09 22.49
CA HIS A 63 -7.31 13.83 21.30
C HIS A 63 -6.45 13.89 20.05
N GLY A 64 -6.86 13.18 19.00
CA GLY A 64 -6.20 13.19 17.70
C GLY A 64 -7.20 12.90 16.58
N GLU A 65 -7.00 13.52 15.42
CA GLU A 65 -7.83 13.37 14.24
C GLU A 65 -6.98 12.89 13.07
N ALA A 66 -7.53 11.97 12.27
CA ALA A 66 -6.89 11.43 11.08
C ALA A 66 -7.91 11.35 9.95
N ALA A 67 -7.47 11.62 8.72
CA ALA A 67 -8.34 11.57 7.56
C ALA A 67 -7.55 11.19 6.30
N TYR A 68 -8.18 10.42 5.43
CA TYR A 68 -7.71 10.20 4.06
C TYR A 68 -8.72 10.86 3.11
N ILE A 69 -8.54 12.16 2.87
CA ILE A 69 -9.42 12.96 2.01
C ILE A 69 -8.65 13.26 0.74
N HIS A 70 -8.92 12.47 -0.29
CA HIS A 70 -8.23 12.60 -1.58
C HIS A 70 -9.21 12.42 -2.75
N GLU A 71 -9.03 13.23 -3.80
CA GLU A 71 -9.79 13.10 -5.04
C GLU A 71 -9.26 11.92 -5.86
N LEU A 72 -9.97 10.79 -5.83
CA LEU A 72 -9.55 9.55 -6.51
C LEU A 72 -10.27 9.29 -7.85
N ARG A 73 -11.23 10.13 -8.28
CA ARG A 73 -12.01 9.87 -9.50
C ARG A 73 -11.17 9.98 -10.78
N ARG A 74 -10.02 10.65 -10.72
CA ARG A 74 -9.05 10.64 -11.81
C ARG A 74 -7.99 9.56 -11.55
N PRO A 75 -7.90 8.51 -12.39
CA PRO A 75 -6.85 7.52 -12.26
C PRO A 75 -5.51 8.15 -12.67
N GLY A 76 -4.74 8.63 -11.69
CA GLY A 76 -3.39 9.18 -11.91
C GLY A 76 -2.44 8.20 -12.62
N TRP A 77 -2.74 6.90 -12.59
CA TRP A 77 -1.98 5.86 -13.30
C TRP A 77 -2.43 5.63 -14.76
N ARG A 78 -3.63 6.07 -15.18
CA ARG A 78 -4.10 5.91 -16.57
C ARG A 78 -3.72 7.07 -17.49
N THR A 79 -3.36 8.22 -16.95
CA THR A 79 -2.99 9.42 -17.74
C THR A 79 -1.54 9.46 -18.20
N ALA A 80 -0.69 8.53 -17.74
CA ALA A 80 0.70 8.44 -18.19
C ALA A 80 0.87 7.66 -19.51
N ILE A 81 -0.20 7.02 -20.01
CA ILE A 81 -0.18 6.41 -21.34
C ILE A 81 -0.63 7.49 -22.33
N PRO A 82 0.25 7.99 -23.22
CA PRO A 82 -0.18 8.90 -24.26
C PRO A 82 -1.28 8.22 -25.09
N PRO A 83 -2.36 8.94 -25.45
CA PRO A 83 -3.39 8.38 -26.29
C PRO A 83 -2.75 7.83 -27.57
N VAL A 84 -3.08 6.59 -27.91
CA VAL A 84 -2.64 6.00 -29.18
C VAL A 84 -3.22 6.86 -30.31
N PRO A 85 -2.39 7.39 -31.24
CA PRO A 85 -2.89 8.16 -32.37
C PRO A 85 -3.93 7.34 -33.15
N GLY A 86 -5.16 7.82 -33.23
CA GLY A 86 -6.25 7.18 -34.00
C GLY A 86 -7.29 6.39 -33.20
N ALA A 87 -7.25 6.39 -31.87
CA ALA A 87 -8.31 5.76 -31.07
C ALA A 87 -9.65 6.55 -31.19
N PRO A 88 -10.78 5.90 -31.50
CA PRO A 88 -12.08 6.56 -31.61
C PRO A 88 -12.52 7.11 -30.25
N SER A 89 -13.12 8.31 -30.26
CA SER A 89 -13.44 9.14 -29.09
C SER A 89 -14.46 8.56 -28.10
N ASN A 90 -14.87 7.29 -28.26
CA ASN A 90 -16.01 6.72 -27.54
C ASN A 90 -15.82 5.24 -27.16
N THR A 91 -14.60 4.77 -26.92
CA THR A 91 -14.43 3.47 -26.25
C THR A 91 -14.87 3.60 -24.79
N PRO A 92 -15.95 2.91 -24.36
CA PRO A 92 -16.25 2.81 -22.94
C PRO A 92 -15.02 2.17 -22.28
N ASN A 93 -14.55 2.79 -21.20
CA ASN A 93 -13.49 2.27 -20.33
C ASN A 93 -13.62 0.75 -20.25
N ALA A 94 -12.67 0.01 -20.80
CA ALA A 94 -12.57 -1.42 -20.58
C ALA A 94 -12.60 -1.63 -19.06
N THR A 95 -13.71 -2.18 -18.59
CA THR A 95 -13.89 -2.69 -17.24
C THR A 95 -12.75 -3.66 -17.03
N ALA A 96 -11.79 -3.28 -16.19
CA ALA A 96 -10.75 -4.20 -15.73
C ALA A 96 -11.39 -5.16 -14.72
N THR A 97 -12.35 -5.95 -15.18
CA THR A 97 -12.71 -7.23 -14.56
C THR A 97 -11.43 -8.06 -14.54
N SER A 98 -11.00 -8.42 -13.33
CA SER A 98 -10.09 -9.53 -13.02
C SER A 98 -8.84 -9.64 -13.90
N ILE A 99 -7.66 -9.38 -13.34
CA ILE A 99 -6.43 -10.03 -13.83
C ILE A 99 -6.75 -11.55 -13.89
N PRO A 100 -6.79 -12.18 -15.07
CA PRO A 100 -7.04 -13.61 -15.13
C PRO A 100 -5.87 -14.34 -14.45
N PRO A 101 -6.14 -15.30 -13.57
CA PRO A 101 -5.08 -16.15 -13.02
C PRO A 101 -4.71 -17.12 -14.13
N THR A 102 -3.53 -16.95 -14.73
CA THR A 102 -2.68 -17.95 -15.42
C THR A 102 -1.95 -17.32 -16.61
N ALA A 103 -0.67 -17.01 -16.39
CA ALA A 103 0.34 -17.20 -17.41
C ALA A 103 1.51 -17.87 -16.68
N SER A 104 1.54 -19.20 -16.74
CA SER A 104 2.73 -19.98 -16.46
C SER A 104 3.89 -19.40 -17.27
N ALA A 105 4.89 -18.84 -16.60
CA ALA A 105 6.12 -18.43 -17.26
C ALA A 105 6.80 -19.68 -17.87
N PRO A 106 7.16 -19.69 -19.16
CA PRO A 106 8.03 -20.73 -19.68
C PRO A 106 9.41 -20.56 -19.06
N SER A 107 9.94 -21.65 -18.47
CA SER A 107 11.30 -21.73 -17.94
C SER A 107 12.32 -21.51 -19.08
N PRO A 108 13.29 -20.61 -18.93
CA PRO A 108 14.42 -20.52 -19.85
C PRO A 108 15.48 -21.55 -19.44
N ASN A 109 15.63 -22.60 -20.25
CA ASN A 109 16.80 -23.50 -20.34
C ASN A 109 17.43 -24.03 -19.03
N THR A 110 17.08 -25.27 -18.68
CA THR A 110 18.02 -26.41 -18.44
C THR A 110 17.21 -27.69 -18.34
#